data_AF-A0A1B6CW73-F1
#
_entry.id   AF-A0A1B6CW73-F1
#
_cell.length_a   1.000
_cell.length_b   1.000
_cell.length_c   1.000
_cell.angle_alpha   90.00
_cell.angle_beta   90.00
_cell.angle_gamma   90.00
#
_symmetry.space_group_name_H-M   'P 1'
#
loop_
_entity.id
_entity.type
_entity.pdbx_description
1 polymer ?
#
loop_
_entity_poly.entity_id
_entity_poly.type
_entity_poly.pdbx_seq_one_letter_code
_entity_poly.pdbx_strand_id
1 'polypeptide(L)'
;MEYLHKPVIINRYWHSQTAVSLTHQAVNGTMLPLRESPIYKWPQDLLVPDVAILLTRQHNIYNPLWSEKRLVMSKYFRSFMTEAYLRMNEPSLIDVDGGQFKTRSYATIRMLVNNTMNKLQEFYENNNSSQSR
;
A
#
# COMPACT_ATOMS: atom_id res chain seq x y z
N MET A 1 18.40 -23.46 7.28
CA MET A 1 18.01 -22.20 7.96
C MET A 1 18.37 -20.97 7.11
N GLU A 2 18.10 -20.95 5.80
CA GLU A 2 18.57 -19.88 4.88
C GLU A 2 17.49 -18.83 4.54
N TYR A 3 16.31 -18.93 5.17
CA TYR A 3 15.13 -18.09 4.88
C TYR A 3 14.80 -17.09 5.99
N LEU A 4 15.51 -17.12 7.12
CA LEU A 4 15.35 -16.12 8.18
C LEU A 4 15.78 -14.75 7.64
N HIS A 5 14.88 -13.77 7.75
CA HIS A 5 15.08 -12.35 7.41
C HIS A 5 15.13 -11.97 5.91
N LYS A 6 14.58 -12.79 5.01
CA LYS A 6 14.38 -12.35 3.61
C LYS A 6 13.11 -11.49 3.49
N PRO A 7 13.13 -10.39 2.70
CA PRO A 7 11.96 -9.55 2.50
C PRO A 7 10.88 -10.33 1.73
N VAL A 8 9.63 -10.16 2.15
CA VAL A 8 8.45 -10.67 1.43
C VAL A 8 7.80 -9.49 0.72
N ILE A 9 7.72 -9.56 -0.62
CA ILE A 9 7.05 -8.55 -1.43
C ILE A 9 5.71 -9.11 -1.86
N ILE A 10 4.63 -8.44 -1.46
CA ILE A 10 3.26 -8.85 -1.79
C ILE A 10 2.61 -7.77 -2.64
N ASN A 11 2.03 -8.17 -3.77
CA ASN A 11 1.19 -7.30 -4.57
C ASN A 11 -0.24 -7.36 -4.04
N ARG A 12 -0.74 -6.23 -3.53
CA ARG A 12 -2.06 -6.08 -2.89
C ARG A 12 -2.19 -6.86 -1.57
N TYR A 13 -2.96 -6.30 -0.65
CA TYR A 13 -3.25 -6.92 0.63
C TYR A 13 -4.54 -6.31 1.20
N TRP A 14 -4.72 -6.29 2.52
CA TRP A 14 -5.93 -5.78 3.19
C TRP A 14 -6.43 -4.43 2.65
N HIS A 15 -5.55 -3.41 2.58
CA HIS A 15 -5.90 -2.08 2.07
C HIS A 15 -6.65 -2.14 0.73
N SER A 16 -6.18 -2.96 -0.21
CA SER A 16 -6.77 -3.04 -1.54
C SER A 16 -8.16 -3.66 -1.56
N GLN A 17 -8.38 -4.68 -0.72
CA GLN A 17 -9.66 -5.36 -0.60
C GLN A 17 -10.67 -4.45 0.09
N THR A 18 -10.28 -3.80 1.18
CA THR A 18 -11.13 -2.85 1.92
C THR A 18 -11.50 -1.66 1.05
N ALA A 19 -10.52 -1.04 0.38
CA ALA A 19 -10.77 0.11 -0.49
C ALA A 19 -11.72 -0.22 -1.64
N VAL A 20 -11.52 -1.35 -2.34
CA VAL A 20 -12.40 -1.72 -3.46
C VAL A 20 -13.82 -2.03 -2.98
N SER A 21 -13.98 -2.75 -1.88
CA SER A 21 -15.29 -3.08 -1.30
C SER A 21 -16.05 -1.82 -0.87
N LEU A 22 -15.39 -0.90 -0.16
CA LEU A 22 -15.99 0.38 0.22
C LEU A 22 -16.35 1.24 -0.99
N THR A 23 -15.49 1.25 -2.01
CA THR A 23 -15.75 2.00 -3.24
C THR A 23 -16.97 1.45 -3.99
N HIS A 24 -17.13 0.13 -4.06
CA HIS A 24 -18.31 -0.49 -4.66
C HIS A 24 -19.61 -0.08 -3.97
N GLN A 25 -19.61 0.01 -2.64
CA GLN A 25 -20.76 0.52 -1.90
C GLN A 25 -20.99 2.01 -2.20
N ALA A 26 -19.91 2.79 -2.29
CA ALA A 26 -19.99 4.22 -2.56
C ALA A 26 -20.53 4.58 -3.94
N VAL A 27 -20.10 3.87 -4.98
CA VAL A 27 -20.64 4.09 -6.33
C VAL A 27 -22.11 3.67 -6.46
N ASN A 28 -22.61 2.83 -5.54
CA ASN A 28 -24.02 2.42 -5.47
C ASN A 28 -24.87 3.33 -4.56
N GLY A 29 -24.31 4.46 -4.07
CA GLY A 29 -25.04 5.47 -3.31
C GLY A 29 -24.83 5.42 -1.80
N THR A 30 -24.06 4.47 -1.27
CA THR A 30 -23.75 4.41 0.17
C THR A 30 -22.61 5.35 0.53
N MET A 31 -22.77 6.27 1.46
CA MET A 31 -21.65 7.12 1.88
C MET A 31 -20.49 6.29 2.45
N LEU A 32 -19.24 6.66 2.15
CA LEU A 32 -18.08 6.04 2.79
C LEU A 32 -18.15 6.25 4.33
N PRO A 33 -17.94 5.21 5.15
CA PRO A 33 -18.02 5.31 6.62
C PRO A 33 -17.16 6.44 7.20
N LEU A 34 -17.57 7.07 8.30
CA LEU A 34 -16.77 8.13 8.94
C LEU A 34 -15.31 7.68 9.18
N ARG A 35 -14.35 8.62 9.15
CA ARG A 35 -12.91 8.31 9.22
C ARG A 35 -12.52 7.53 10.49
N GLU A 36 -13.27 7.72 11.56
CA GLU A 36 -13.10 7.09 12.87
C GLU A 36 -13.69 5.67 12.91
N SER A 37 -14.37 5.24 11.85
CA SER A 37 -14.97 3.92 11.76
C SER A 37 -13.92 2.81 11.93
N PRO A 38 -14.20 1.78 12.74
CA PRO A 38 -13.27 0.67 12.96
C PRO A 38 -12.94 -0.11 11.68
N ILE A 39 -13.73 0.05 10.60
CA ILE A 39 -13.46 -0.59 9.31
C ILE A 39 -12.13 -0.14 8.67
N TYR A 40 -11.60 1.02 9.08
CA TYR A 40 -10.32 1.54 8.61
C TYR A 40 -9.13 1.14 9.50
N LYS A 41 -9.38 0.38 10.58
CA LYS A 41 -8.31 -0.14 11.43
C LYS A 41 -7.77 -1.44 10.87
N TRP A 42 -6.46 -1.66 11.06
CA TRP A 42 -5.83 -2.92 10.69
C TRP A 42 -6.51 -4.11 11.37
N PRO A 43 -6.78 -5.21 10.65
CA PRO A 43 -7.31 -6.42 11.28
C PRO A 43 -6.27 -7.07 12.19
N GLN A 44 -6.68 -7.43 13.41
CA GLN A 44 -5.77 -7.99 14.43
C GLN A 44 -5.23 -9.38 14.06
N ASP A 45 -5.89 -10.07 13.15
CA ASP A 45 -5.56 -11.42 12.67
C ASP A 45 -4.61 -11.43 11.47
N LEU A 46 -4.21 -10.26 10.96
CA LEU A 46 -3.28 -10.13 9.84
C LEU A 46 -1.91 -9.61 10.28
N LEU A 47 -0.85 -10.17 9.67
CA LEU A 47 0.51 -9.65 9.82
C LEU A 47 0.60 -8.23 9.27
N VAL A 48 1.01 -7.28 10.11
CA VAL A 48 1.21 -5.89 9.71
C VAL A 48 2.46 -5.80 8.82
N PRO A 49 2.39 -5.22 7.61
CA PRO A 49 3.57 -5.00 6.80
C PRO A 49 4.47 -3.92 7.43
N ASP A 50 5.79 -4.14 7.42
CA ASP A 50 6.77 -3.15 7.90
C ASP A 50 6.80 -1.87 7.04
N VAL A 51 6.44 -2.00 5.76
CA VAL A 51 6.28 -0.89 4.83
C VAL A 51 5.13 -1.17 3.87
N ALA A 52 4.23 -0.20 3.72
CA ALA A 52 3.12 -0.27 2.77
C ALA A 52 3.21 0.89 1.77
N ILE A 53 3.15 0.56 0.48
CA ILE A 53 3.36 1.53 -0.61
C ILE A 53 2.09 1.60 -1.45
N LEU A 54 1.55 2.80 -1.62
CA LEU A 54 0.46 3.08 -2.55
C LEU A 54 1.05 3.67 -3.82
N LEU A 55 0.94 2.92 -4.92
CA LEU A 55 1.34 3.44 -6.24
C LEU A 55 0.20 4.26 -6.84
N THR A 56 0.27 5.58 -6.70
CA THR A 56 -0.68 6.48 -7.37
C THR A 56 -0.20 6.79 -8.80
N ARG A 57 -1.09 7.36 -9.61
CA ARG A 57 -0.71 7.98 -10.88
C ARG A 57 -1.17 9.43 -10.80
N GLN A 58 -0.27 10.31 -10.36
CA GLN A 58 -0.57 11.73 -10.32
C GLN A 58 -0.56 12.33 -11.74
N HIS A 59 0.16 11.69 -12.66
CA HIS A 59 0.24 12.06 -14.07
C HIS A 59 -0.45 11.03 -14.98
N ASN A 60 -1.31 11.52 -15.89
CA ASN A 60 -1.90 10.71 -16.95
C ASN A 60 -0.81 10.32 -17.95
N ILE A 61 -0.24 9.12 -17.83
CA ILE A 61 0.52 8.52 -18.92
C ILE A 61 -0.50 8.07 -19.97
N TYR A 62 -0.67 8.86 -21.04
CA TYR A 62 -1.34 8.39 -22.25
C TYR A 62 -0.47 7.29 -22.86
N ASN A 63 -0.95 6.05 -22.82
CA ASN A 63 -0.31 4.95 -23.52
C ASN A 63 -1.19 4.53 -24.71
N PRO A 64 -0.85 4.93 -25.94
CA PRO A 64 -1.66 4.62 -27.12
C PRO A 64 -1.77 3.12 -27.44
N LEU A 65 -0.92 2.27 -26.85
CA LEU A 65 -0.99 0.80 -26.99
C LEU A 65 -1.90 0.15 -25.95
N TRP A 66 -2.41 0.91 -24.98
CA TRP A 66 -3.42 0.41 -24.05
C TRP A 66 -4.75 0.54 -24.77
N SER A 67 -5.00 -0.42 -25.66
CA SER A 67 -6.29 -0.59 -26.32
C SER A 67 -7.43 -0.42 -25.31
N GLU A 68 -8.53 0.14 -25.79
CA GLU A 68 -9.78 0.53 -25.11
C GLU A 68 -10.44 -0.54 -24.22
N LYS A 69 -9.78 -1.69 -23.99
CA LYS A 69 -10.24 -2.82 -23.18
C LYS A 69 -9.86 -2.78 -21.71
N ARG A 70 -8.94 -1.90 -21.26
CA ARG A 70 -8.76 -1.70 -19.82
C ARG A 70 -9.90 -0.81 -19.33
N LEU A 71 -10.84 -1.38 -18.56
CA LEU A 71 -11.90 -0.63 -17.88
C LEU A 71 -11.26 0.58 -17.18
N VAL A 72 -11.39 1.75 -17.81
CA VAL A 72 -10.96 2.99 -17.20
C VAL A 72 -11.96 3.23 -16.08
N MET A 73 -11.53 2.95 -14.84
CA MET A 73 -12.35 3.23 -13.67
C MET A 73 -12.85 4.67 -13.76
N SER A 74 -14.16 4.86 -13.56
CA SER A 74 -14.78 6.18 -13.63
C SER A 74 -14.06 7.14 -12.67
N LYS A 75 -14.12 8.44 -12.96
CA LYS A 75 -13.54 9.47 -12.08
C LYS A 75 -14.07 9.33 -10.65
N TYR A 76 -15.36 9.04 -10.49
CA TYR A 76 -16.00 8.82 -9.20
C TYR A 76 -15.46 7.58 -8.48
N PHE A 77 -15.30 6.45 -9.18
CA PHE A 77 -14.70 5.26 -8.60
C PHE A 77 -13.30 5.54 -8.09
N ARG A 78 -12.46 6.22 -8.89
CA ARG A 78 -11.10 6.59 -8.47
C ARG A 78 -11.10 7.51 -7.25
N SER A 79 -12.01 8.49 -7.22
CA SER A 79 -12.12 9.43 -6.11
C SER A 79 -12.45 8.71 -4.80
N PHE A 80 -13.49 7.87 -4.80
CA PHE A 80 -13.88 7.09 -3.62
C PHE A 80 -12.80 6.09 -3.20
N MET A 81 -12.13 5.46 -4.17
CA MET A 81 -11.07 4.52 -3.88
C MET A 81 -9.87 5.20 -3.23
N THR A 82 -9.44 6.35 -3.76
CA THR A 82 -8.38 7.16 -3.15
C THR A 82 -8.76 7.60 -1.74
N GLU A 83 -9.99 8.09 -1.56
CA GLU A 83 -10.46 8.50 -0.24
C GLU A 83 -10.50 7.34 0.76
N ALA A 84 -10.96 6.16 0.34
CA ALA A 84 -10.93 4.96 1.17
C ALA A 84 -9.49 4.58 1.58
N TYR A 85 -8.52 4.64 0.65
CA TYR A 85 -7.11 4.44 0.97
C TYR A 85 -6.60 5.45 2.00
N LEU A 86 -6.89 6.75 1.82
CA LEU A 86 -6.40 7.81 2.71
C LEU A 86 -7.02 7.79 4.12
N ARG A 87 -8.17 7.12 4.29
CA ARG A 87 -8.78 6.89 5.61
C ARG A 87 -8.11 5.76 6.39
N MET A 88 -7.44 4.82 5.72
CA MET A 88 -6.64 3.76 6.33
C MET A 88 -5.21 4.25 6.58
N ASN A 89 -4.82 4.42 7.84
CA ASN A 89 -3.51 4.98 8.21
C ASN A 89 -2.67 4.10 9.14
N GLU A 90 -3.15 2.90 9.47
CA GLU A 90 -2.47 1.97 10.37
C GLU A 90 -2.38 0.61 9.66
N PRO A 91 -1.23 0.23 9.07
CA PRO A 91 -0.01 1.02 8.90
C PRO A 91 -0.15 2.09 7.80
N SER A 92 0.65 3.14 7.88
CA SER A 92 0.59 4.26 6.93
C SER A 92 0.97 3.84 5.51
N LEU A 93 0.21 4.32 4.53
CA LEU A 93 0.50 4.14 3.10
C LEU A 93 1.43 5.24 2.60
N ILE A 94 2.61 4.87 2.12
CA ILE A 94 3.54 5.79 1.48
C ILE A 94 3.14 5.95 0.02
N ASP A 95 2.69 7.15 -0.36
CA ASP A 95 2.39 7.48 -1.75
C ASP A 95 3.69 7.55 -2.57
N VAL A 96 3.75 6.74 -3.63
CA VAL A 96 4.81 6.78 -4.63
C VAL A 96 4.15 6.92 -5.99
N ASP A 97 4.42 8.03 -6.68
CA ASP A 97 3.88 8.26 -8.02
C ASP A 97 4.47 7.25 -9.02
N GLY A 98 3.65 6.28 -9.42
CA GLY A 98 3.92 5.31 -10.48
C GLY A 98 3.76 5.89 -11.89
N GLY A 99 3.34 7.15 -12.00
CA GLY A 99 3.28 7.93 -13.24
C GLY A 99 4.59 8.63 -13.62
N GLN A 100 5.54 8.82 -12.68
CA GLN A 100 6.88 9.32 -13.01
C GLN A 100 7.64 8.31 -13.87
N PHE A 101 8.73 8.74 -14.50
CA PHE A 101 9.68 7.86 -15.19
C PHE A 101 9.95 6.63 -14.32
N LYS A 102 9.74 5.42 -14.87
CA LYS A 102 9.83 4.14 -14.16
C LYS A 102 11.05 4.03 -13.24
N THR A 103 12.16 4.66 -13.62
CA THR A 103 13.41 4.72 -12.86
C THR A 103 13.29 5.44 -11.52
N ARG A 104 12.54 6.55 -11.42
CA ARG A 104 12.36 7.31 -10.18
C ARG A 104 11.47 6.58 -9.18
N SER A 105 10.34 6.05 -9.63
CA SER A 105 9.44 5.25 -8.77
C SER A 105 10.17 4.00 -8.28
N TYR A 106 10.92 3.32 -9.16
CA TYR A 106 11.75 2.17 -8.78
C TYR A 106 12.82 2.54 -7.74
N ALA A 107 13.56 3.63 -7.95
CA ALA A 107 14.60 4.07 -7.01
C ALA A 107 13.99 4.38 -5.63
N THR A 108 12.82 5.04 -5.60
CA THR A 108 12.10 5.36 -4.36
C THR A 108 11.66 4.10 -3.63
N ILE A 109 11.01 3.15 -4.32
CA ILE A 109 10.58 1.87 -3.74
C ILE A 109 11.79 1.11 -3.20
N ARG A 110 12.88 1.03 -3.98
CA ARG A 110 14.11 0.33 -3.58
C ARG A 110 14.71 0.94 -2.32
N MET A 111 14.77 2.27 -2.24
CA MET A 111 15.25 2.97 -1.05
C MET A 111 14.39 2.66 0.18
N LEU A 112 13.06 2.71 0.05
CA LEU A 112 12.13 2.41 1.15
C LEU A 112 12.30 0.97 1.65
N VAL A 113 12.38 0.00 0.74
CA VAL A 113 12.57 -1.41 1.09
C VAL A 113 13.92 -1.64 1.78
N ASN A 114 15.01 -1.10 1.25
CA ASN A 114 16.34 -1.26 1.84
C ASN A 114 16.43 -0.64 3.24
N ASN A 115 15.90 0.58 3.41
CA ASN A 115 15.89 1.26 4.71
C ASN A 115 15.09 0.47 5.76
N THR A 116 13.97 -0.13 5.34
CA THR A 116 13.14 -0.96 6.21
C THR A 116 13.89 -2.25 6.60
N MET A 117 14.54 -2.91 5.64
CA MET A 117 15.34 -4.11 5.92
C MET A 117 16.49 -3.83 6.90
N ASN A 118 17.24 -2.74 6.70
CA ASN A 118 18.35 -2.39 7.59
C ASN A 118 17.85 -2.15 9.03
N LYS A 119 16.76 -1.41 9.20
CA LYS A 119 16.15 -1.18 10.52
C LYS A 119 15.71 -2.48 11.20
N LEU A 120 15.13 -3.41 10.45
CA LEU A 120 14.71 -4.70 10.98
C LEU A 120 15.92 -5.55 11.38
N GLN A 121 16.98 -5.57 10.56
CA GLN A 121 18.23 -6.26 10.90
C GLN A 121 18.83 -5.71 12.19
N GLU A 122 19.01 -4.39 12.30
CA GLU A 122 19.50 -3.73 13.52
C GLU A 122 18.61 -4.07 14.74
N PHE A 123 17.29 -4.08 14.57
CA PHE A 123 16.35 -4.46 15.63
C PHE A 123 16.57 -5.92 16.09
N TYR A 124 16.67 -6.87 15.16
CA TYR A 124 16.86 -8.28 15.49
C TYR A 124 18.23 -8.55 16.12
N GLU A 125 19.29 -7.90 15.62
CA GLU A 125 20.65 -8.02 16.17
C GLU A 125 20.72 -7.50 17.62
N ASN A 126 20.13 -6.33 17.89
CA ASN A 126 20.12 -5.73 19.23
C ASN A 126 19.32 -6.58 20.25
N ASN A 127 18.20 -7.16 19.84
CA ASN A 127 17.38 -8.00 20.70
C ASN A 127 18.02 -9.37 20.99
N ASN A 128 18.68 -9.98 20.00
CA ASN A 128 19.40 -11.24 20.20
C ASN A 128 20.64 -11.07 21.10
N SER A 129 21.31 -9.92 21.02
CA SER A 129 22.45 -9.56 21.87
C SER A 129 22.07 -9.35 23.34
N SER A 130 20.83 -8.92 23.58
CA SER A 130 20.29 -8.63 24.91
C SER A 130 19.75 -9.88 25.63
N GLN A 131 19.39 -10.92 24.88
CA GLN A 131 18.96 -12.22 25.45
C GLN A 131 20.13 -13.17 25.79
N SER A 132 21.35 -12.83 25.35
CA SER A 132 22.56 -13.65 25.55
C SER A 132 23.45 -13.16 26.71
N ARG A 133 22.96 -12.23 27.55
CA ARG A 133 23.61 -11.72 28.77
C ARG A 133 22.72 -11.97 29.98
#